data_AF-A0A7W1X0E8-F1
#
_entry.id   AF-A0A7W1X0E8-F1
#
_cell.length_a   1.000
_cell.length_b   1.000
_cell.length_c   1.000
_cell.angle_alpha   90.00
_cell.angle_beta   90.00
_cell.angle_gamma   90.00
#
_symmetry.space_group_name_H-M   'P 1'
#
loop_
_entity.id
_entity.type
_entity.pdbx_description
1 polymer ?
#
loop_
_entity_poly.entity_id
_entity_poly.type
_entity_poly.pdbx_seq_one_letter_code
_entity_poly.pdbx_strand_id
1 'polypeptide(L)'
;MSKQEPNLPKHSEQAPAAYDRVLEQLRQRLDKAGEVSWEYLQEQIEEAAEMELAAEDMTRDEVDLLKAYLRRDLKQLGYYAHETGEGIAAWLHFDLDVLEHKVKQSLLELADKTRIQHELLREQLAHDEDHYLAGEVSAPGTLRCLQCGELQQLKATDRIKPCSRCGAVVFERVSRPWSPVGQ
;
A
#
# COMPACT_ATOMS: atom_id res chain seq x y z
N MET A 1 -36.94 -12.57 22.37
CA MET A 1 -35.59 -12.30 21.82
C MET A 1 -35.73 -12.10 20.32
N SER A 2 -35.88 -10.86 19.87
CA SER A 2 -35.95 -10.56 18.43
C SER A 2 -34.59 -10.86 17.81
N LYS A 3 -34.56 -11.79 16.85
CA LYS A 3 -33.39 -12.01 16.00
C LYS A 3 -33.25 -10.76 15.12
N GLN A 4 -32.23 -9.95 15.35
CA GLN A 4 -31.84 -8.91 14.39
C GLN A 4 -31.37 -9.62 13.12
N GLU A 5 -32.04 -9.35 12.00
CA GLU A 5 -31.51 -9.74 10.69
C GLU A 5 -30.19 -9.02 10.45
N PRO A 6 -29.16 -9.72 9.94
CA PRO A 6 -27.88 -9.08 9.66
C PRO A 6 -28.07 -8.01 8.59
N ASN A 7 -27.60 -6.79 8.87
CA ASN A 7 -27.56 -5.70 7.89
C ASN A 7 -26.49 -6.01 6.84
N LEU A 8 -26.87 -6.73 5.78
CA LEU A 8 -25.98 -7.08 4.68
C LEU A 8 -25.80 -5.87 3.75
N PRO A 9 -24.58 -5.59 3.27
CA PRO A 9 -24.35 -4.62 2.21
C PRO A 9 -25.23 -4.95 1.00
N LYS A 10 -25.93 -3.95 0.47
CA LYS A 10 -26.73 -4.09 -0.75
C LYS A 10 -25.90 -3.59 -1.92
N HIS A 11 -25.92 -4.36 -3.01
CA HIS A 11 -25.20 -4.07 -4.25
C HIS A 11 -26.10 -4.32 -5.45
N SER A 12 -25.86 -3.59 -6.53
CA SER A 12 -26.44 -3.86 -7.84
C SER A 12 -25.87 -5.15 -8.44
N GLU A 13 -26.57 -5.68 -9.46
CA GLU A 13 -26.10 -6.83 -10.22
C GLU A 13 -24.78 -6.58 -10.96
N GLN A 14 -24.40 -5.31 -11.12
CA GLN A 14 -23.20 -4.90 -11.85
C GLN A 14 -21.92 -4.95 -10.99
N ALA A 15 -22.05 -4.97 -9.66
CA ALA A 15 -20.92 -4.86 -8.74
C ALA A 15 -19.79 -5.90 -8.99
N PRO A 16 -20.06 -7.19 -9.30
CA PRO A 16 -18.99 -8.13 -9.63
C PRO A 16 -18.24 -7.75 -10.90
N ALA A 17 -18.95 -7.35 -11.96
CA ALA A 17 -18.33 -6.95 -13.22
C ALA A 17 -17.54 -5.64 -13.07
N ALA A 18 -18.04 -4.70 -12.26
CA ALA A 18 -17.33 -3.47 -11.94
C ALA A 18 -16.05 -3.74 -11.15
N TYR A 19 -16.06 -4.69 -10.20
CA TYR A 19 -14.86 -5.13 -9.49
C TYR A 19 -13.78 -5.60 -10.47
N ASP A 20 -14.14 -6.50 -11.40
CA ASP A 20 -13.19 -7.07 -12.37
C ASP A 20 -12.64 -5.99 -13.31
N ARG A 21 -13.48 -5.04 -13.74
CA ARG A 21 -13.05 -3.90 -14.56
C ARG A 21 -12.05 -3.02 -13.82
N VAL A 22 -12.34 -2.68 -12.56
CA VAL A 22 -11.44 -1.86 -11.74
C VAL A 22 -10.11 -2.59 -11.51
N LEU A 23 -10.15 -3.90 -11.24
CA LEU A 23 -8.94 -4.71 -11.06
C LEU A 23 -8.06 -4.70 -12.32
N GLU A 24 -8.66 -4.83 -13.50
CA GLU A 24 -7.94 -4.75 -14.78
C GLU A 24 -7.38 -3.35 -15.06
N GLN A 25 -8.12 -2.29 -14.72
CA GLN A 25 -7.60 -0.93 -14.85
C GLN A 25 -6.41 -0.69 -13.93
N LEU A 26 -6.48 -1.17 -12.68
CA LEU A 26 -5.37 -1.08 -11.72
C LEU A 26 -4.13 -1.76 -12.28
N ARG A 27 -4.26 -2.99 -12.78
CA ARG A 27 -3.16 -3.71 -13.44
C ARG A 27 -2.48 -2.85 -14.51
N GLN A 28 -3.25 -2.31 -15.45
CA GLN A 28 -2.73 -1.48 -16.55
C GLN A 28 -2.06 -0.18 -16.10
N ARG A 29 -2.54 0.43 -15.00
CA ARG A 29 -1.98 1.67 -14.44
C ARG A 29 -0.67 1.39 -13.71
N LEU A 30 -0.62 0.34 -12.90
CA LEU A 30 0.57 -0.03 -12.13
C LEU A 30 1.69 -0.65 -12.99
N ASP A 31 1.37 -1.19 -14.16
CA ASP A 31 2.36 -1.61 -15.16
C ASP A 31 3.16 -0.43 -15.71
N LYS A 32 2.53 0.74 -15.83
CA LYS A 32 3.17 1.97 -16.33
C LYS A 32 3.89 2.75 -15.24
N ALA A 33 3.67 2.40 -13.98
CA ALA A 33 4.31 3.00 -12.83
C ALA A 33 5.67 2.32 -12.57
N GLY A 34 6.69 3.13 -12.27
CA GLY A 34 8.02 2.64 -11.89
C GLY A 34 8.00 2.04 -10.48
N GLU A 35 7.83 2.90 -9.48
CA GLU A 35 7.59 2.51 -8.09
C GLU A 35 6.11 2.70 -7.75
N VAL A 36 5.51 1.74 -7.07
CA VAL A 36 4.10 1.76 -6.66
C VAL A 36 4.07 1.94 -5.16
N SER A 37 3.65 3.10 -4.63
CA SER A 37 3.44 3.27 -3.19
C SER A 37 2.04 2.81 -2.75
N TRP A 38 1.76 2.72 -1.45
CA TRP A 38 0.44 2.34 -0.94
C TRP A 38 -0.55 3.48 -1.15
N GLU A 39 -0.11 4.72 -0.93
CA GLU A 39 -0.88 5.93 -1.22
C GLU A 39 -1.20 6.01 -2.70
N TYR A 40 -0.23 5.73 -3.57
CA TYR A 40 -0.45 5.69 -5.02
C TYR A 40 -1.44 4.58 -5.39
N LEU A 41 -1.31 3.37 -4.81
CA LEU A 41 -2.29 2.30 -5.05
C LEU A 41 -3.70 2.71 -4.58
N GLN A 42 -3.83 3.36 -3.43
CA GLN A 42 -5.11 3.86 -2.93
C GLN A 42 -5.70 4.93 -3.84
N GLU A 43 -4.88 5.85 -4.36
CA GLU A 43 -5.27 6.85 -5.34
C GLU A 43 -5.74 6.20 -6.65
N GLN A 44 -5.03 5.20 -7.14
CA GLN A 44 -5.43 4.49 -8.35
C GLN A 44 -6.74 3.69 -8.16
N ILE A 45 -6.99 3.15 -6.96
CA ILE A 45 -8.28 2.51 -6.62
C ILE A 45 -9.40 3.54 -6.64
N GLU A 46 -9.17 4.73 -6.06
CA GLU A 46 -10.14 5.83 -6.09
C GLU A 46 -10.46 6.21 -7.54
N GLU A 47 -9.44 6.53 -8.34
CA GLU A 47 -9.62 6.96 -9.73
C GLU A 47 -10.29 5.91 -10.61
N ALA A 48 -9.94 4.63 -10.44
CA ALA A 48 -10.53 3.55 -11.24
C ALA A 48 -12.00 3.29 -10.85
N ALA A 49 -12.32 3.32 -9.55
CA ALA A 49 -13.70 3.12 -9.09
C ALA A 49 -14.61 4.32 -9.39
N GLU A 50 -14.09 5.56 -9.41
CA GLU A 50 -14.86 6.75 -9.82
C GLU A 50 -15.30 6.70 -11.29
N MET A 51 -14.60 5.94 -12.15
CA MET A 51 -15.03 5.74 -13.53
C MET A 51 -16.34 4.96 -13.63
N GLU A 52 -16.59 4.04 -12.70
CA GLU A 52 -17.83 3.27 -12.63
C GLU A 52 -19.02 4.17 -12.22
N LEU A 53 -18.77 5.17 -11.37
CA LEU A 53 -19.77 6.19 -11.07
C LEU A 53 -20.03 7.10 -12.28
N ALA A 54 -18.97 7.52 -12.98
CA ALA A 54 -19.07 8.40 -14.14
C ALA A 54 -19.77 7.72 -15.34
N ALA A 55 -19.68 6.39 -15.42
CA ALA A 55 -20.41 5.59 -16.39
C ALA A 55 -21.90 5.38 -16.03
N GLU A 56 -22.34 5.86 -14.85
CA GLU A 56 -23.68 5.60 -14.27
C GLU A 56 -23.97 4.09 -14.05
N ASP A 57 -22.92 3.25 -14.01
CA ASP A 57 -23.01 1.81 -13.75
C ASP A 57 -23.24 1.51 -12.25
N MET A 58 -22.82 2.43 -11.36
CA MET A 58 -22.92 2.27 -9.92
C MET A 58 -23.31 3.56 -9.20
N THR A 59 -23.93 3.42 -8.04
CA THR A 59 -24.19 4.55 -7.12
C THR A 59 -22.95 4.91 -6.29
N ARG A 60 -22.94 6.10 -5.69
CA ARG A 60 -21.85 6.55 -4.80
C ARG A 60 -21.58 5.55 -3.67
N ASP A 61 -22.63 5.10 -2.98
CA ASP A 61 -22.51 4.17 -1.85
C ASP A 61 -21.93 2.83 -2.28
N GLU A 62 -22.30 2.33 -3.47
CA GLU A 62 -21.78 1.09 -4.03
C GLU A 62 -20.30 1.23 -4.44
N VAL A 63 -19.92 2.38 -5.00
CA VAL A 63 -18.53 2.68 -5.34
C VAL A 63 -17.65 2.79 -4.09
N ASP A 64 -18.15 3.39 -3.01
CA ASP A 64 -17.42 3.47 -1.75
C ASP A 64 -17.21 2.08 -1.11
N LEU A 65 -18.21 1.21 -1.21
CA LEU A 65 -18.07 -0.20 -0.82
C LEU A 65 -17.06 -0.94 -1.72
N LEU A 66 -17.11 -0.73 -3.04
CA LEU A 66 -16.20 -1.35 -4.00
C LEU A 66 -14.74 -1.01 -3.70
N LYS A 67 -14.45 0.28 -3.45
CA LYS A 67 -13.12 0.75 -3.04
C LYS A 67 -12.65 0.08 -1.75
N ALA A 68 -13.54 -0.07 -0.77
CA ALA A 68 -13.20 -0.74 0.48
C ALA A 68 -12.85 -2.22 0.28
N TYR A 69 -13.58 -2.92 -0.60
CA TYR A 69 -13.29 -4.33 -0.94
C TYR A 69 -11.95 -4.48 -1.64
N LEU A 70 -11.71 -3.69 -2.70
CA LEU A 70 -10.45 -3.71 -3.45
C LEU A 70 -9.24 -3.42 -2.56
N ARG A 71 -9.33 -2.41 -1.68
CA ARG A 71 -8.26 -2.11 -0.73
C ARG A 71 -7.94 -3.27 0.20
N ARG A 72 -8.98 -3.90 0.75
CA ARG A 72 -8.82 -5.05 1.64
C ARG A 72 -8.15 -6.21 0.90
N ASP A 73 -8.65 -6.53 -0.28
CA ASP A 73 -8.21 -7.70 -1.03
C ASP A 73 -6.78 -7.52 -1.54
N LEU A 74 -6.43 -6.35 -2.09
CA LEU A 74 -5.06 -6.05 -2.54
C LEU A 74 -4.06 -5.96 -1.38
N LYS A 75 -4.49 -5.49 -0.20
CA LYS A 75 -3.66 -5.52 1.00
C LYS A 75 -3.38 -6.95 1.45
N GLN A 76 -4.39 -7.83 1.45
CA GLN A 76 -4.21 -9.24 1.80
C GLN A 76 -3.36 -9.97 0.75
N LEU A 77 -3.59 -9.69 -0.53
CA LEU A 77 -2.82 -10.23 -1.63
C LEU A 77 -1.32 -9.93 -1.46
N GLY A 78 -0.96 -8.69 -1.14
CA GLY A 78 0.43 -8.29 -0.87
C GLY A 78 1.04 -9.01 0.33
N TYR A 79 0.29 -9.17 1.42
CA TYR A 79 0.70 -9.93 2.60
C TYR A 79 1.03 -11.39 2.25
N TYR A 80 0.11 -12.09 1.56
CA TYR A 80 0.30 -13.50 1.22
C TYR A 80 1.38 -13.73 0.16
N ALA A 81 1.48 -12.83 -0.83
CA ALA A 81 2.54 -12.85 -1.82
C ALA A 81 3.94 -12.65 -1.20
N HIS A 82 4.03 -12.00 -0.04
CA HIS A 82 5.26 -11.75 0.68
C HIS A 82 5.58 -12.84 1.73
N GLU A 83 4.70 -13.04 2.72
CA GLU A 83 5.00 -13.80 3.95
C GLU A 83 5.03 -15.32 3.78
N THR A 84 4.20 -15.85 2.88
CA THR A 84 4.03 -17.31 2.77
C THR A 84 4.97 -17.92 1.73
N GLY A 85 5.41 -17.14 0.74
CA GLY A 85 6.11 -17.67 -0.44
C GLY A 85 5.26 -18.61 -1.32
N GLU A 86 4.04 -18.96 -0.89
CA GLU A 86 3.12 -19.87 -1.58
C GLU A 86 2.28 -19.15 -2.66
N GLY A 87 2.36 -17.82 -2.71
CA GLY A 87 1.73 -17.00 -3.76
C GLY A 87 0.21 -16.97 -3.68
N ILE A 88 -0.42 -16.62 -4.81
CA ILE A 88 -1.87 -16.35 -4.90
C ILE A 88 -2.73 -17.58 -4.64
N ALA A 89 -2.25 -18.76 -5.02
CA ALA A 89 -2.97 -20.02 -4.81
C ALA A 89 -3.25 -20.28 -3.32
N ALA A 90 -2.30 -19.94 -2.43
CA ALA A 90 -2.49 -20.05 -1.00
C ALA A 90 -3.52 -19.06 -0.44
N TRP A 91 -3.51 -17.82 -0.93
CA TRP A 91 -4.51 -16.82 -0.56
C TRP A 91 -5.92 -17.22 -1.00
N LEU A 92 -6.07 -17.78 -2.21
CA LEU A 92 -7.34 -18.24 -2.75
C LEU A 92 -7.80 -19.58 -2.15
N HIS A 93 -6.87 -20.38 -1.64
CA HIS A 93 -7.13 -21.72 -1.13
C HIS A 93 -7.70 -22.69 -2.19
N PHE A 94 -7.34 -22.49 -3.46
CA PHE A 94 -7.66 -23.39 -4.58
C PHE A 94 -6.68 -23.23 -5.74
N ASP A 95 -6.76 -24.14 -6.72
CA ASP A 95 -5.90 -24.13 -7.90
C ASP A 95 -6.25 -22.98 -8.86
N LEU A 96 -5.25 -22.21 -9.26
CA LEU A 96 -5.39 -21.09 -10.19
C LEU A 96 -5.91 -21.51 -11.57
N ASP A 97 -5.76 -22.78 -11.96
CA ASP A 97 -6.24 -23.27 -13.26
C ASP A 97 -7.78 -23.30 -13.37
N VAL A 98 -8.48 -23.10 -12.26
CA VAL A 98 -9.95 -22.94 -12.23
C VAL A 98 -10.37 -21.49 -12.54
N LEU A 99 -9.45 -20.52 -12.47
CA LEU A 99 -9.74 -19.12 -12.77
C LEU A 99 -9.77 -18.83 -14.25
N GLU A 100 -10.59 -17.84 -14.63
CA GLU A 100 -10.48 -17.23 -15.95
C GLU A 100 -9.08 -16.65 -16.15
N HIS A 101 -8.49 -16.89 -17.32
CA HIS A 101 -7.12 -16.49 -17.64
C HIS A 101 -6.83 -15.01 -17.37
N LYS A 102 -7.76 -14.11 -17.71
CA LYS A 102 -7.59 -12.67 -17.51
C LYS A 102 -7.48 -12.32 -16.02
N VAL A 103 -8.45 -12.76 -15.22
CA VAL A 103 -8.47 -12.53 -13.76
C VAL A 103 -7.22 -13.11 -13.10
N LYS A 104 -6.79 -14.31 -13.51
CA LYS A 104 -5.54 -14.93 -13.03
C LYS A 104 -4.33 -14.05 -13.31
N GLN A 105 -4.18 -13.53 -14.54
CA GLN A 105 -3.07 -12.64 -14.88
C GLN A 105 -3.11 -11.33 -14.08
N SER A 106 -4.28 -10.69 -13.98
CA SER A 106 -4.42 -9.44 -13.22
C SER A 106 -4.06 -9.64 -11.75
N LEU A 107 -4.51 -10.73 -11.12
CA LEU A 107 -4.14 -11.03 -9.74
C LEU A 107 -2.63 -11.30 -9.58
N LEU A 108 -2.02 -12.07 -10.50
CA LEU A 108 -0.57 -12.35 -10.50
C LEU A 108 0.27 -11.07 -10.54
N GLU A 109 0.00 -10.20 -11.50
CA GLU A 109 0.73 -8.96 -11.68
C GLU A 109 0.51 -8.00 -10.49
N LEU A 110 -0.72 -7.91 -9.97
CA LEU A 110 -1.02 -7.09 -8.79
C LEU A 110 -0.40 -7.64 -7.50
N ALA A 111 -0.28 -8.95 -7.34
CA ALA A 111 0.38 -9.57 -6.19
C ALA A 111 1.87 -9.21 -6.13
N ASP A 112 2.56 -9.23 -7.27
CA ASP A 112 3.97 -8.81 -7.32
C ASP A 112 4.15 -7.34 -6.95
N LYS A 113 3.25 -6.46 -7.41
CA LYS A 113 3.29 -5.02 -7.10
C LYS A 113 2.96 -4.73 -5.63
N THR A 114 2.04 -5.48 -5.05
CA THR A 114 1.64 -5.32 -3.63
C THR A 114 2.62 -5.98 -2.66
N ARG A 115 3.39 -7.00 -3.08
CA ARG A 115 4.48 -7.59 -2.30
C ARG A 115 5.55 -6.56 -1.92
N ILE A 116 5.96 -5.74 -2.89
CA ILE A 116 6.95 -4.65 -2.68
C ILE A 116 6.44 -3.69 -1.60
N GLN A 117 5.13 -3.41 -1.60
CA GLN A 117 4.52 -2.52 -0.63
C GLN A 117 4.39 -3.11 0.76
N HIS A 118 4.12 -4.41 0.85
CA HIS A 118 4.12 -5.07 2.15
C HIS A 118 5.51 -5.07 2.77
N GLU A 119 6.57 -5.27 1.98
CA GLU A 119 7.95 -5.18 2.48
C GLU A 119 8.27 -3.77 2.97
N LEU A 120 7.93 -2.73 2.19
CA LEU A 120 8.11 -1.34 2.62
C LEU A 120 7.35 -1.04 3.93
N LEU A 121 6.09 -1.48 4.04
CA LEU A 121 5.30 -1.30 5.25
C LEU A 121 5.86 -2.10 6.43
N ARG A 122 6.35 -3.32 6.19
CA ARG A 122 6.97 -4.17 7.22
C ARG A 122 8.29 -3.57 7.70
N GLU A 123 9.13 -3.05 6.79
CA GLU A 123 10.32 -2.28 7.15
C GLU A 123 9.91 -1.09 8.03
N GLN A 124 8.93 -0.29 7.60
CA GLN A 124 8.40 0.84 8.36
C GLN A 124 7.82 0.48 9.74
N LEU A 125 7.17 -0.68 9.88
CA LEU A 125 6.58 -1.15 11.14
C LEU A 125 7.59 -1.91 12.04
N ALA A 126 8.62 -2.51 11.46
CA ALA A 126 9.73 -3.13 12.18
C ALA A 126 10.74 -2.10 12.72
N HIS A 127 10.46 -0.80 12.53
CA HIS A 127 11.30 0.35 12.89
C HIS A 127 10.94 1.03 14.23
N ASP A 128 10.07 0.46 15.07
CA ASP A 128 9.90 0.91 16.46
C ASP A 128 11.17 0.55 17.26
N GLU A 129 12.05 1.45 17.74
CA GLU A 129 11.91 2.83 18.24
C GLU A 129 12.93 3.87 17.68
N ASP A 130 13.84 3.52 16.75
CA ASP A 130 15.05 4.33 16.46
C ASP A 130 15.19 4.89 15.02
N HIS A 131 14.25 4.62 14.10
CA HIS A 131 14.36 5.06 12.70
C HIS A 131 13.29 6.09 12.30
N TYR A 132 13.59 6.84 11.22
CA TYR A 132 12.82 7.97 10.69
C TYR A 132 12.53 7.79 9.20
N LEU A 133 11.39 8.31 8.72
CA LEU A 133 10.95 8.19 7.33
C LEU A 133 10.89 9.53 6.60
N ALA A 134 11.16 9.53 5.29
CA ALA A 134 10.91 10.67 4.42
C ALA A 134 9.43 11.06 4.46
N GLY A 135 9.15 12.36 4.61
CA GLY A 135 7.81 12.92 4.79
C GLY A 135 7.47 13.26 6.24
N GLU A 136 8.09 12.60 7.22
CA GLU A 136 7.89 12.87 8.65
C GLU A 136 8.43 14.26 9.03
N VAL A 137 7.78 14.90 10.01
CA VAL A 137 8.28 16.13 10.62
C VAL A 137 9.20 15.76 11.78
N SER A 138 10.45 16.23 11.74
CA SER A 138 11.45 15.91 12.76
C SER A 138 12.09 17.16 13.32
N ALA A 139 12.51 17.12 14.59
CA ALA A 139 13.26 18.19 15.23
C ALA A 139 14.63 18.40 14.55
N PRO A 140 15.29 19.58 14.73
CA PRO A 140 16.61 19.82 14.20
C PRO A 140 17.61 18.72 14.55
N GLY A 141 18.56 18.46 13.66
CA GLY A 141 19.61 17.46 13.87
C GLY A 141 20.11 16.85 12.57
N THR A 142 20.91 15.79 12.72
CA THR A 142 21.48 15.06 11.58
C THR A 142 20.87 13.67 11.50
N LEU A 143 20.34 13.34 10.33
CA LEU A 143 19.82 12.04 9.98
C LEU A 143 20.78 11.38 8.98
N ARG A 144 21.03 10.09 9.12
CA ARG A 144 21.86 9.30 8.20
C ARG A 144 20.97 8.36 7.42
N CYS A 145 21.08 8.39 6.10
CA CYS A 145 20.39 7.43 5.23
C CYS A 145 20.94 6.03 5.50
N LEU A 146 20.06 5.07 5.80
CA LEU A 146 20.47 3.69 6.08
C LEU A 146 21.02 2.96 4.85
N GLN A 147 20.64 3.38 3.64
CA GLN A 147 21.07 2.71 2.41
C GLN A 147 22.47 3.14 1.93
N CYS A 148 22.80 4.43 2.02
CA CYS A 148 24.06 4.96 1.43
C CYS A 148 24.94 5.74 2.41
N GLY A 149 24.47 5.95 3.64
CA GLY A 149 25.17 6.72 4.67
C GLY A 149 25.16 8.24 4.46
N GLU A 150 24.49 8.76 3.43
CA GLU A 150 24.39 10.21 3.18
C GLU A 150 23.70 10.93 4.36
N LEU A 151 24.22 12.11 4.72
CA LEU A 151 23.73 12.87 5.86
C LEU A 151 22.74 13.95 5.43
N GLN A 152 21.58 13.96 6.05
CA GLN A 152 20.60 15.02 5.93
C GLN A 152 20.58 15.86 7.21
N GLN A 153 20.81 17.16 7.07
CA GLN A 153 20.78 18.10 8.19
C GLN A 153 19.48 18.91 8.20
N LEU A 154 18.71 18.76 9.26
CA LEU A 154 17.55 19.59 9.55
C LEU A 154 18.01 20.75 10.45
N LYS A 155 18.00 21.97 9.90
CA LYS A 155 18.41 23.20 10.62
C LYS A 155 17.28 23.82 11.45
N ALA A 156 16.05 23.42 11.16
CA ALA A 156 14.83 23.77 11.88
C ALA A 156 13.94 22.52 11.93
N THR A 157 12.85 22.57 12.70
CA THR A 157 11.81 21.56 12.59
C THR A 157 11.24 21.59 11.18
N ASP A 158 11.39 20.50 10.45
CA ASP A 158 11.04 20.42 9.02
C ASP A 158 10.72 18.98 8.63
N ARG A 159 10.17 18.81 7.42
CA ARG A 159 9.90 17.50 6.83
C ARG A 159 11.19 16.86 6.33
N ILE A 160 11.38 15.58 6.64
CA ILE A 160 12.48 14.78 6.13
C ILE A 160 12.29 14.59 4.61
N LYS A 161 13.27 14.96 3.81
CA LYS A 161 13.27 14.72 2.35
C LYS A 161 13.82 13.33 2.03
N PRO A 162 13.45 12.74 0.88
CA PRO A 162 14.15 11.57 0.35
C PRO A 162 15.65 11.84 0.18
N CYS A 163 16.48 10.80 0.28
CA CYS A 163 17.92 10.92 0.21
C CYS A 163 18.36 11.56 -1.11
N SER A 164 19.10 12.67 -1.02
CA SER A 164 19.60 13.42 -2.19
C SER A 164 20.55 12.63 -3.09
N ARG A 165 21.12 11.52 -2.58
CA ARG A 165 22.11 10.71 -3.28
C ARG A 165 21.52 9.43 -3.90
N CYS A 166 20.58 8.77 -3.24
CA CYS A 166 20.07 7.46 -3.70
C CYS A 166 18.53 7.35 -3.76
N GLY A 167 17.79 8.38 -3.34
CA GLY A 167 16.32 8.35 -3.33
C GLY A 167 15.68 7.61 -2.15
N ALA A 168 16.47 6.90 -1.35
CA ALA A 168 15.97 6.14 -0.19
C ALA A 168 15.19 7.00 0.82
N VAL A 169 14.24 6.37 1.50
CA VAL A 169 13.29 7.06 2.39
C VAL A 169 13.48 6.74 3.87
N VAL A 170 14.44 5.90 4.24
CA VAL A 170 14.67 5.48 5.63
C VAL A 170 15.98 6.05 6.17
N PHE A 171 15.90 6.60 7.39
CA PHE A 171 17.00 7.27 8.06
C PHE A 171 17.10 6.88 9.54
N GLU A 172 18.28 7.04 10.13
CA GLU A 172 18.50 6.98 11.57
C GLU A 172 19.03 8.31 12.10
N ARG A 173 18.75 8.66 13.35
CA ARG A 173 19.30 9.89 13.94
C ARG A 173 20.70 9.67 14.46
N VAL A 174 21.62 10.50 13.98
CA VAL A 174 22.99 10.51 14.49
C VAL A 174 23.05 11.48 15.67
N SER A 175 23.02 10.92 16.88
CA SER A 175 23.25 11.65 18.13
C SER A 175 24.62 11.28 18.70
N ARG A 176 25.24 12.23 19.43
CA ARG A 176 26.37 11.88 20.29
C ARG A 176 25.83 11.45 21.65
N PRO A 177 26.48 10.51 22.36
CA PRO A 177 26.14 10.20 23.73
C PRO A 177 26.11 11.48 24.56
N TRP A 178 25.06 11.66 25.35
CA TRP A 178 24.98 12.75 26.32
C TRP A 178 26.06 12.54 27.37
N SER A 179 27.08 13.40 27.40
CA SER A 179 28.09 13.42 28.44
C SER A 179 27.77 14.57 29.39
N PRO A 180 27.24 14.31 30.59
CA PRO A 180 27.01 15.38 31.56
C PRO A 180 28.35 16.00 31.95
N VAL A 181 28.46 17.32 31.83
CA VAL A 181 29.66 18.08 32.19
C VAL A 181 29.64 18.33 33.71
N GLY A 182 30.61 17.76 34.43
CA GLY A 182 31.01 18.18 35.79
C GLY A 182 30.26 17.55 36.96
N GLN A 183 30.99 16.75 37.76
CA GLN A 183 30.82 16.71 39.22
C GLN A 183 31.87 17.62 39.84
#